data_AF-A0A529NYR6-F1
#
_entry.id   AF-A0A529NYR6-F1
#
_cell.length_a   1.000
_cell.length_b   1.000
_cell.length_c   1.000
_cell.angle_alpha   90.00
_cell.angle_beta   90.00
_cell.angle_gamma   90.00
#
_symmetry.space_group_name_H-M   'P 1'
#
loop_
_entity.id
_entity.type
_entity.pdbx_description
1 polymer ?
#
loop_
_entity_poly.entity_id
_entity_poly.type
_entity_poly.pdbx_seq_one_letter_code
_entity_poly.pdbx_strand_id
1 'polypeptide(L)'
;MSMENALPISHRQRLWLYGLGALVLLFLIAPSVIIVIMSFSGSTLLQFPPQEWSLRWYESYFGSVEWRDATIVSVKVAVMTMLVATPLGTAAAYAINIGTLRMTGAINALLTASLIIPVILIGIGTFFLYARIGLNNTLTGLVVAHTVQALPLVVLTVLSGLRSYDMNQEKVARSLGANRF
;
A
#
# COMPACT_ATOMS: atom_id res chain seq x y z
N MET A 1 13.91 -34.90 23.40
CA MET A 1 12.47 -34.66 23.65
C MET A 1 11.89 -34.14 22.34
N SER A 2 11.46 -35.07 21.47
CA SER A 2 10.97 -34.81 20.12
C SER A 2 9.52 -34.35 20.16
N MET A 3 9.29 -33.07 19.85
CA MET A 3 7.97 -32.58 19.49
C MET A 3 7.86 -32.69 17.97
N GLU A 4 7.61 -33.90 17.49
CA GLU A 4 7.09 -34.11 16.13
C GLU A 4 5.73 -33.42 16.06
N ASN A 5 5.68 -32.33 15.30
CA ASN A 5 4.47 -31.60 14.95
C ASN A 5 3.56 -32.47 14.06
N ALA A 6 2.89 -33.45 14.65
CA ALA A 6 1.77 -34.14 14.02
C ALA A 6 0.56 -33.20 14.09
N LEU A 7 0.25 -32.49 12.99
CA LEU A 7 -0.99 -31.73 12.88
C LEU A 7 -2.19 -32.68 13.10
N PRO A 8 -3.01 -32.53 14.15
CA PRO A 8 -3.96 -33.57 14.60
C PRO A 8 -5.27 -33.60 13.79
N ILE A 9 -5.30 -33.04 12.57
CA ILE A 9 -6.55 -32.81 11.84
C ILE A 9 -6.36 -33.16 10.37
N SER A 10 -7.07 -34.19 9.92
CA SER A 10 -7.12 -34.64 8.53
C SER A 10 -7.63 -33.54 7.60
N HIS A 11 -7.10 -33.43 6.38
CA HIS A 11 -7.59 -32.46 5.37
C HIS A 11 -9.11 -32.54 5.16
N ARG A 12 -9.69 -33.74 5.28
CA ARG A 12 -11.16 -33.94 5.18
C ARG A 12 -11.92 -33.27 6.33
N GLN A 13 -11.35 -33.26 7.53
CA GLN A 13 -11.92 -32.57 8.70
C GLN A 13 -11.76 -31.05 8.63
N ARG A 14 -10.91 -30.53 7.71
CA ARG A 14 -10.71 -29.09 7.46
C ARG A 14 -11.55 -28.54 6.30
N LEU A 15 -12.38 -29.37 5.64
CA LEU A 15 -13.24 -28.94 4.52
C LEU A 15 -14.14 -27.75 4.89
N TRP A 16 -14.64 -27.71 6.13
CA TRP A 16 -15.44 -26.59 6.61
C TRP A 16 -14.64 -25.29 6.74
N LEU A 17 -13.34 -25.34 7.08
CA LEU A 17 -12.46 -24.16 7.11
C LEU A 17 -12.25 -23.60 5.71
N TYR A 18 -12.06 -24.48 4.72
CA TYR A 18 -11.97 -24.05 3.32
C TYR A 18 -13.28 -23.46 2.83
N GLY A 19 -14.43 -24.07 3.16
CA GLY A 19 -15.75 -23.56 2.82
C GLY A 19 -16.04 -22.19 3.45
N LEU A 20 -15.77 -22.05 4.75
CA LEU A 20 -15.91 -20.77 5.46
C LEU A 20 -14.97 -19.70 4.90
N GLY A 21 -13.69 -20.04 4.68
CA GLY A 21 -12.72 -19.13 4.09
C GLY A 21 -13.12 -18.67 2.70
N ALA A 22 -13.62 -19.58 1.85
CA ALA A 22 -14.15 -19.23 0.54
C ALA A 22 -15.37 -18.31 0.63
N LEU A 23 -16.29 -18.53 1.57
CA LEU A 23 -17.45 -17.67 1.79
C LEU A 23 -17.05 -16.27 2.25
N VAL A 24 -16.08 -16.17 3.17
CA VAL A 24 -15.54 -14.88 3.63
C VAL A 24 -14.87 -14.15 2.47
N LEU A 25 -14.03 -14.82 1.68
CA LEU A 25 -13.40 -14.22 0.51
C LEU A 25 -14.44 -13.75 -0.52
N LEU A 26 -15.46 -14.57 -0.78
CA LEU A 26 -16.57 -14.22 -1.68
C LEU A 26 -17.29 -12.97 -1.19
N PHE A 27 -17.61 -12.90 0.10
CA PHE A 27 -18.25 -11.72 0.70
C PHE A 27 -17.39 -10.46 0.58
N LEU A 28 -16.07 -10.57 0.80
CA LEU A 28 -15.14 -9.44 0.68
C LEU A 28 -15.00 -8.93 -0.76
N ILE A 29 -15.02 -9.82 -1.76
CA ILE A 29 -14.90 -9.42 -3.18
C ILE A 29 -16.25 -9.11 -3.84
N ALA A 30 -17.38 -9.51 -3.26
CA ALA A 30 -18.72 -9.31 -3.79
C ALA A 30 -18.99 -7.88 -4.29
N PRO A 31 -18.71 -6.80 -3.54
CA PRO A 31 -18.95 -5.44 -4.03
C PRO A 31 -18.09 -5.10 -5.26
N SER A 32 -16.85 -5.57 -5.34
CA SER A 32 -16.00 -5.37 -6.52
C SER A 32 -16.54 -6.13 -7.73
N VAL A 33 -17.03 -7.35 -7.54
CA VAL A 33 -17.68 -8.14 -8.61
C VAL A 33 -18.94 -7.44 -9.11
N ILE A 34 -19.76 -6.87 -8.21
CA ILE A 34 -20.94 -6.08 -8.58
C ILE A 34 -20.53 -4.88 -9.44
N ILE A 35 -19.47 -4.15 -9.06
CA ILE A 35 -18.96 -3.01 -9.84
C ILE A 35 -18.50 -3.47 -11.24
N VAL A 36 -17.80 -4.60 -11.34
CA VAL A 36 -17.35 -5.17 -12.62
C VAL A 36 -18.53 -5.60 -13.49
N ILE A 37 -19.59 -6.17 -12.92
CA ILE A 37 -20.80 -6.50 -13.69
C ILE A 37 -21.47 -5.21 -14.17
N MET A 38 -21.59 -4.23 -13.27
CA MET A 38 -22.21 -2.93 -13.55
C MET A 38 -21.45 -2.09 -14.57
N SER A 39 -20.14 -2.29 -14.76
CA SER A 39 -19.37 -1.58 -15.79
C SER A 39 -19.79 -1.97 -17.22
N PHE A 40 -20.49 -3.08 -17.39
CA PHE A 40 -21.13 -3.47 -18.65
C PHE A 40 -22.58 -2.97 -18.77
N SER A 41 -23.08 -2.14 -17.86
CA SER A 41 -24.44 -1.60 -17.94
C SER A 41 -24.59 -0.57 -19.06
N GLY A 42 -25.59 -0.74 -19.92
CA GLY A 42 -26.04 0.25 -20.91
C GLY A 42 -26.81 1.43 -20.28
N SER A 43 -27.26 1.30 -19.03
CA SER A 43 -28.01 2.35 -18.34
C SER A 43 -27.10 3.42 -17.73
N THR A 44 -27.60 4.64 -17.62
CA THR A 44 -26.97 5.73 -16.83
C THR A 44 -27.27 5.63 -15.35
N LEU A 45 -28.25 4.80 -14.95
CA LEU A 45 -28.60 4.54 -13.57
C LEU A 45 -27.88 3.28 -13.07
N LEU A 46 -27.33 3.35 -11.86
CA LEU A 46 -26.81 2.20 -11.14
C LEU A 46 -27.98 1.33 -10.66
N GLN A 47 -28.38 0.38 -11.50
CA GLN A 47 -29.38 -0.64 -11.19
C GLN A 47 -28.77 -2.03 -11.39
N PHE A 48 -28.76 -2.84 -10.34
CA PHE A 48 -28.23 -4.19 -10.38
C PHE A 48 -29.38 -5.21 -10.33
N PRO A 49 -29.38 -6.25 -11.19
CA PRO A 49 -28.45 -6.49 -12.30
C PRO A 49 -28.69 -5.53 -13.50
N PRO A 50 -27.70 -5.34 -14.38
CA PRO A 50 -27.88 -4.56 -15.61
C PRO A 50 -29.04 -5.12 -16.46
N GLN A 51 -29.97 -4.25 -16.85
CA GLN A 51 -31.05 -4.63 -17.77
C GLN A 51 -30.56 -4.68 -19.23
N GLU A 52 -29.59 -3.84 -19.55
CA GLU A 52 -28.97 -3.73 -20.87
C GLU A 52 -27.46 -3.91 -20.72
N TRP A 53 -26.86 -4.70 -21.62
CA TRP A 53 -25.43 -4.94 -21.67
C TRP A 53 -24.80 -4.09 -22.77
N SER A 54 -23.70 -3.40 -22.46
CA SER A 54 -23.02 -2.50 -23.37
C SER A 54 -21.55 -2.30 -22.99
N LEU A 55 -20.71 -1.99 -23.98
CA LEU A 55 -19.33 -1.56 -23.77
C LEU A 55 -19.17 -0.02 -23.72
N ARG A 56 -20.28 0.73 -23.70
CA ARG A 56 -20.29 2.21 -23.78
C ARG A 56 -19.32 2.88 -22.80
N TRP A 57 -19.22 2.41 -21.57
CA TRP A 57 -18.33 3.01 -20.57
C TRP A 57 -16.85 2.77 -20.88
N TYR A 58 -16.52 1.62 -21.45
CA TYR A 58 -15.18 1.32 -21.94
C TYR A 58 -14.85 2.20 -23.15
N GLU A 59 -15.77 2.31 -24.12
CA GLU A 59 -15.61 3.20 -25.28
C GLU A 59 -15.45 4.67 -24.85
N SER A 60 -16.27 5.13 -23.91
CA SER A 60 -16.19 6.48 -23.34
C SER A 60 -14.84 6.73 -22.65
N TYR A 61 -14.33 5.76 -21.90
CA TYR A 61 -13.02 5.84 -21.27
C TYR A 61 -11.89 5.91 -22.29
N PHE A 62 -11.85 5.01 -23.27
CA PHE A 62 -10.78 4.96 -24.27
C PHE A 62 -10.88 6.11 -25.29
N GLY A 63 -12.07 6.68 -25.50
CA GLY A 63 -12.29 7.86 -26.32
C GLY A 63 -11.91 9.18 -25.66
N SER A 64 -11.94 9.27 -24.32
CA SER A 64 -11.58 10.49 -23.58
C SER A 64 -10.08 10.60 -23.37
N VAL A 65 -9.50 11.74 -23.76
CA VAL A 65 -8.09 12.06 -23.48
C VAL A 65 -7.90 12.28 -21.98
N GLU A 66 -8.85 12.94 -21.33
CA GLU A 66 -8.81 13.29 -19.91
C GLU A 66 -8.73 12.06 -19.01
N TRP A 67 -9.55 11.04 -19.27
CA TRP A 67 -9.53 9.78 -18.51
C TRP A 67 -8.24 8.99 -18.69
N ARG A 68 -7.71 8.96 -19.92
CA ARG A 68 -6.45 8.28 -20.24
C ARG A 68 -5.25 8.99 -19.61
N ASP A 69 -5.20 10.32 -19.71
CA ASP A 69 -4.14 11.13 -19.13
C ASP A 69 -4.15 11.05 -17.60
N ALA A 70 -5.33 11.13 -16.97
CA ALA A 70 -5.47 10.93 -15.53
C ALA A 70 -4.95 9.56 -15.07
N THR A 71 -5.22 8.51 -15.86
CA THR A 71 -4.72 7.15 -15.59
C THR A 71 -3.20 7.10 -15.72
N ILE A 72 -2.63 7.68 -16.77
CA ILE A 72 -1.17 7.74 -16.98
C ILE A 72 -0.49 8.52 -15.85
N VAL A 73 -1.04 9.67 -15.44
CA VAL A 73 -0.53 10.46 -14.32
C VAL A 73 -0.58 9.63 -13.04
N SER A 74 -1.68 8.94 -12.76
CA SER A 74 -1.83 8.09 -11.57
C SER A 74 -0.77 6.98 -11.52
N VAL A 75 -0.56 6.27 -12.64
CA VAL A 75 0.48 5.23 -12.74
C VAL A 75 1.87 5.82 -12.53
N LYS A 76 2.19 6.94 -13.19
CA LYS A 76 3.48 7.63 -13.04
C LYS A 76 3.74 8.04 -11.59
N VAL A 77 2.75 8.66 -10.94
CA VAL A 77 2.84 9.08 -9.53
C VAL A 77 3.02 7.87 -8.63
N ALA A 78 2.24 6.80 -8.81
CA ALA A 78 2.35 5.59 -8.00
C ALA A 78 3.73 4.93 -8.10
N VAL A 79 4.24 4.75 -9.32
CA VAL A 79 5.56 4.14 -9.56
C VAL A 79 6.67 5.01 -8.99
N MET A 80 6.67 6.32 -9.25
CA MET A 80 7.71 7.22 -8.73
C MET A 80 7.65 7.33 -7.21
N THR A 81 6.46 7.40 -6.62
CA THR A 81 6.29 7.36 -5.17
C THR A 81 6.86 6.08 -4.59
N MET A 82 6.56 4.93 -5.18
CA MET A 82 7.10 3.64 -4.73
C MET A 82 8.63 3.59 -4.81
N LEU A 83 9.21 4.07 -5.91
CA LEU A 83 10.66 4.11 -6.11
C LEU A 83 11.39 5.04 -5.15
N VAL A 84 10.74 6.10 -4.66
CA VAL A 84 11.35 7.04 -3.71
C VAL A 84 11.06 6.64 -2.27
N ALA A 85 9.81 6.35 -1.94
CA ALA A 85 9.38 6.03 -0.57
C ALA A 85 9.97 4.71 -0.09
N THR A 86 10.07 3.69 -0.94
CA THR A 86 10.54 2.36 -0.52
C THR A 86 12.00 2.38 -0.08
N PRO A 87 12.97 2.89 -0.87
CA PRO A 87 14.36 2.93 -0.43
C PRO A 87 14.57 3.85 0.78
N LEU A 88 13.95 5.03 0.79
CA LEU A 88 14.06 5.97 1.91
C LEU A 88 13.48 5.39 3.21
N GLY A 89 12.28 4.81 3.15
CA GLY A 89 11.63 4.18 4.28
C GLY A 89 12.37 2.92 4.75
N THR A 90 12.93 2.13 3.83
CA THR A 90 13.75 0.96 4.16
C THR A 90 15.04 1.37 4.88
N ALA A 91 15.75 2.38 4.37
CA ALA A 91 16.96 2.92 4.99
C ALA A 91 16.65 3.48 6.39
N ALA A 92 15.55 4.22 6.54
CA ALA A 92 15.10 4.74 7.83
C ALA A 92 14.74 3.61 8.80
N ALA A 93 13.97 2.60 8.36
CA ALA A 93 13.60 1.46 9.18
C ALA A 93 14.83 0.66 9.64
N TYR A 94 15.78 0.42 8.74
CA TYR A 94 17.04 -0.23 9.06
C TYR A 94 17.81 0.57 10.12
N ALA A 95 18.01 1.88 9.89
CA ALA A 95 18.70 2.75 10.84
C ALA A 95 18.02 2.78 12.23
N ILE A 96 16.69 2.75 12.29
CA ILE A 96 15.93 2.65 13.55
C ILE A 96 16.14 1.29 14.22
N ASN A 97 16.17 0.20 13.46
CA ASN A 97 16.27 -1.16 13.99
C ASN A 97 17.65 -1.46 14.60
N ILE A 98 18.73 -1.04 13.92
CA ILE A 98 20.10 -1.30 14.36
C ILE A 98 20.70 -0.17 15.21
N GLY A 99 20.12 1.04 15.15
CA GLY A 99 20.63 2.22 15.82
C GLY A 99 20.25 2.27 17.30
N THR A 100 21.15 2.75 18.15
CA THR A 100 20.87 3.07 19.56
C THR A 100 20.25 4.46 19.72
N LEU A 101 19.43 4.88 18.76
CA LEU A 101 18.83 6.21 18.74
C LEU A 101 18.00 6.40 20.01
N ARG A 102 18.42 7.34 20.86
CA ARG A 102 17.71 7.67 22.11
C ARG A 102 16.28 8.17 21.86
N MET A 103 16.00 8.62 20.63
CA MET A 103 14.71 9.14 20.16
C MET A 103 13.85 8.13 19.41
N THR A 104 14.19 6.83 19.36
CA THR A 104 13.39 5.83 18.64
C THR A 104 11.91 5.83 19.05
N GLY A 105 11.60 6.08 20.33
CA GLY A 105 10.22 6.25 20.79
C GLY A 105 9.50 7.45 20.17
N ALA A 106 10.15 8.60 20.09
CA ALA A 106 9.59 9.81 19.48
C ALA A 106 9.40 9.66 17.96
N ILE A 107 10.34 9.01 17.28
CA ILE A 107 10.23 8.71 15.85
C ILE A 107 9.03 7.81 15.59
N ASN A 108 8.90 6.70 16.33
CA ASN A 108 7.74 5.81 16.21
C ASN A 108 6.41 6.52 16.51
N ALA A 109 6.39 7.41 17.53
CA ALA A 109 5.22 8.21 17.84
C ALA A 109 4.84 9.15 16.70
N LEU A 110 5.81 9.83 16.08
CA LEU A 110 5.58 10.73 14.95
C LEU A 110 5.08 9.97 13.70
N LEU A 111 5.68 8.82 13.39
CA LEU A 111 5.24 7.96 12.29
C LEU A 111 3.80 7.46 12.51
N THR A 112 3.47 7.07 13.74
CA THR A 112 2.11 6.61 14.09
C THR A 112 1.11 7.77 14.06
N ALA A 113 1.49 8.94 14.57
CA ALA A 113 0.65 10.14 14.56
C ALA A 113 0.24 10.53 13.14
N SER A 114 1.15 10.41 12.16
CA SER A 114 0.85 10.66 10.75
C SER A 114 -0.26 9.76 10.18
N LEU A 115 -0.47 8.58 10.74
CA LEU A 115 -1.54 7.66 10.31
C LEU A 115 -2.90 8.02 10.90
N ILE A 116 -2.91 8.73 12.04
CA ILE A 116 -4.14 9.16 12.72
C ILE A 116 -4.65 10.47 12.10
N ILE A 117 -3.76 11.35 11.65
CA ILE A 117 -4.14 12.62 11.04
C ILE A 117 -4.96 12.37 9.77
N PRO A 118 -6.17 12.95 9.65
CA PRO A 118 -6.99 12.83 8.44
C PRO A 118 -6.25 13.30 7.19
N VAL A 119 -6.24 12.46 6.16
CA VAL A 119 -5.53 12.73 4.88
C VAL A 119 -5.97 14.04 4.24
N ILE A 120 -7.24 14.43 4.39
CA ILE A 120 -7.76 15.69 3.86
C ILE A 120 -7.05 16.90 4.47
N LEU A 121 -6.73 16.87 5.77
CA LEU A 121 -6.02 17.97 6.42
C LEU A 121 -4.59 18.11 5.89
N ILE A 122 -3.91 16.98 5.70
CA ILE A 122 -2.59 16.93 5.07
C ILE A 122 -2.68 17.52 3.66
N GLY A 123 -3.67 17.10 2.86
CA GLY A 123 -3.89 17.60 1.50
C GLY A 123 -4.10 19.12 1.43
N ILE A 124 -4.94 19.68 2.31
CA ILE A 124 -5.17 21.14 2.38
C ILE A 124 -3.87 21.87 2.76
N GLY A 125 -3.15 21.39 3.77
CA GLY A 125 -1.87 21.97 4.19
C GLY A 125 -0.82 21.93 3.07
N THR A 126 -0.69 20.78 2.40
CA THR A 126 0.19 20.60 1.24
C THR A 126 -0.20 21.53 0.10
N PHE A 127 -1.49 21.68 -0.20
CA PHE A 127 -1.97 22.59 -1.26
C PHE A 127 -1.55 24.04 -1.00
N PHE A 128 -1.73 24.55 0.21
CA PHE A 128 -1.33 25.92 0.55
C PHE A 128 0.20 26.10 0.53
N LEU A 129 0.96 25.10 0.99
CA LEU A 129 2.42 25.12 0.90
C LEU A 129 2.87 25.14 -0.56
N TYR A 130 2.34 24.22 -1.37
CA TYR A 130 2.71 24.05 -2.77
C TYR A 130 2.28 25.22 -3.64
N ALA A 131 1.20 25.91 -3.30
CA ALA A 131 0.82 27.17 -3.93
C ALA A 131 1.93 28.22 -3.82
N ARG A 132 2.63 28.30 -2.69
CA ARG A 132 3.72 29.28 -2.47
C ARG A 132 5.01 28.92 -3.20
N ILE A 133 5.31 27.63 -3.33
CA ILE A 133 6.55 27.13 -3.94
C ILE A 133 6.36 26.66 -5.40
N GLY A 134 5.19 26.87 -5.98
CA GLY A 134 4.92 26.55 -7.39
C GLY A 134 4.82 25.05 -7.72
N LEU A 135 4.50 24.20 -6.75
CA LEU A 135 4.37 22.75 -6.95
C LEU A 135 2.94 22.27 -7.20
N ASN A 136 1.95 23.16 -7.10
CA ASN A 136 0.56 22.80 -7.43
C ASN A 136 0.43 22.42 -8.91
N ASN A 137 -0.41 21.42 -9.19
CA ASN A 137 -0.62 20.85 -10.53
C ASN A 137 0.66 20.32 -11.20
N THR A 138 1.70 19.97 -10.44
CA THR A 138 2.92 19.35 -10.97
C THR A 138 3.01 17.88 -10.59
N LEU A 139 3.60 17.07 -11.48
CA LEU A 139 3.86 15.65 -11.22
C LEU A 139 4.80 15.47 -10.02
N THR A 140 5.83 16.32 -9.91
CA THR A 140 6.78 16.31 -8.79
C THR A 140 6.09 16.61 -7.46
N GLY A 141 5.19 17.61 -7.42
CA GLY A 141 4.40 17.91 -6.24
C GLY A 141 3.59 16.70 -5.79
N LEU A 142 2.88 16.05 -6.71
CA LEU A 142 2.12 14.82 -6.41
C LEU A 142 3.02 13.72 -5.83
N VAL A 143 4.16 13.44 -6.48
CA VAL A 143 5.10 12.40 -6.02
C VAL A 143 5.65 12.70 -4.63
N VAL A 144 6.04 13.94 -4.34
CA VAL A 144 6.56 14.33 -3.03
C VAL A 144 5.48 14.21 -1.95
N ALA A 145 4.27 14.70 -2.22
CA ALA A 145 3.15 14.62 -1.28
C ALA A 145 2.82 13.16 -0.93
N HIS A 146 2.68 12.30 -1.95
CA HIS A 146 2.43 10.88 -1.75
C HIS A 146 3.60 10.16 -1.09
N THR A 147 4.84 10.55 -1.36
CA THR A 147 6.03 9.98 -0.71
C THR A 147 6.00 10.24 0.79
N VAL A 148 5.78 11.49 1.19
CA VAL A 148 5.70 11.86 2.62
C VAL A 148 4.60 11.07 3.34
N GLN A 149 3.45 10.88 2.69
CA GLN A 149 2.35 10.11 3.25
C GLN A 149 2.63 8.60 3.29
N ALA A 150 3.39 8.06 2.33
CA ALA A 150 3.71 6.63 2.26
C ALA A 150 4.84 6.21 3.22
N LEU A 151 5.76 7.12 3.56
CA LEU A 151 6.94 6.83 4.39
C LEU A 151 6.60 6.13 5.72
N PRO A 152 5.60 6.57 6.52
CA PRO A 152 5.27 5.90 7.78
C PRO A 152 4.88 4.43 7.59
N LEU A 153 4.09 4.14 6.56
CA LEU A 153 3.68 2.77 6.27
C LEU A 153 4.87 1.91 5.85
N VAL A 154 5.75 2.42 4.98
CA VAL A 154 6.95 1.70 4.53
C VAL A 154 7.85 1.41 5.74
N VAL A 155 8.14 2.41 6.56
CA VAL A 155 9.02 2.26 7.73
C VAL A 155 8.47 1.21 8.70
N LEU A 156 7.18 1.28 9.03
CA LEU A 156 6.55 0.33 9.95
C LEU A 156 6.54 -1.10 9.40
N THR A 157 6.26 -1.26 8.11
CA THR A 157 6.23 -2.57 7.45
C THR A 157 7.61 -3.21 7.42
N VAL A 158 8.64 -2.45 7.00
CA VAL A 158 10.02 -2.93 6.96
C VAL A 158 10.55 -3.22 8.37
N LEU A 159 10.26 -2.35 9.35
CA LEU A 159 10.67 -2.56 10.73
C LEU A 159 10.06 -3.84 11.32
N SER A 160 8.79 -4.14 11.01
CA SER A 160 8.14 -5.40 11.40
C SER A 160 8.86 -6.62 10.82
N GLY A 161 9.26 -6.55 9.55
CA GLY A 161 10.08 -7.59 8.91
C GLY A 161 11.46 -7.75 9.55
N LEU A 162 12.17 -6.64 9.77
CA LEU A 162 13.51 -6.63 10.38
C LEU A 162 13.51 -7.16 11.82
N ARG A 163 12.43 -6.96 12.58
CA ARG A 163 12.28 -7.53 13.93
C ARG A 163 12.18 -9.05 13.93
N SER A 164 11.73 -9.64 12.82
CA SER A 164 11.66 -11.10 12.64
C SER A 164 12.96 -11.68 12.05
N TYR A 165 13.90 -10.84 11.65
CA TYR A 165 15.17 -11.23 11.02
C TYR A 165 16.28 -11.45 12.06
N ASP A 166 17.04 -12.54 11.92
CA ASP A 166 18.19 -12.81 12.80
C ASP A 166 19.39 -11.92 12.44
N MET A 167 19.58 -10.86 13.22
CA MET A 167 20.66 -9.90 13.02
C MET A 167 22.07 -10.47 13.28
N ASN A 168 22.21 -11.70 13.75
CA ASN A 168 23.51 -12.36 13.79
C ASN A 168 24.07 -12.66 12.39
N GLN A 169 23.20 -12.87 11.39
CA GLN A 169 23.63 -13.02 10.00
C GLN A 169 24.38 -11.77 9.50
N GLU A 170 23.88 -10.58 9.84
CA GLU A 170 24.57 -9.32 9.55
C GLU A 170 25.94 -9.26 10.23
N LYS A 171 26.02 -9.64 11.52
CA LYS A 171 27.29 -9.63 12.27
C LYS A 171 28.33 -10.56 11.63
N VAL A 172 27.92 -11.74 11.16
CA VAL A 172 28.80 -12.68 10.45
C VAL A 172 29.30 -12.07 9.15
N ALA A 173 28.42 -11.51 8.31
CA ALA A 173 28.83 -10.85 7.08
C ALA A 173 29.86 -9.74 7.35
N ARG A 174 29.63 -8.94 8.40
CA ARG A 174 30.55 -7.87 8.81
C ARG A 174 31.89 -8.37 9.34
N SER A 175 31.93 -9.55 9.96
CA SER A 175 33.18 -10.19 10.37
C SER A 175 34.03 -10.68 9.18
N LEU A 176 33.39 -10.94 8.03
CA LEU A 176 34.03 -11.34 6.78
C LEU A 176 34.45 -10.16 5.88
N GLY A 177 34.39 -8.93 6.39
CA GLY A 177 34.82 -7.73 5.68
C GLY A 177 33.70 -6.94 4.98
N ALA A 178 32.44 -7.37 5.08
CA ALA A 178 31.33 -6.53 4.64
C ALA A 178 31.26 -5.27 5.53
N ASN A 179 31.20 -4.10 4.91
CA ASN A 179 30.86 -2.89 5.64
C ASN A 179 29.33 -2.85 5.84
N ARG A 180 28.81 -1.88 6.60
CA ARG A 180 27.37 -1.83 6.96
C ARG A 180 26.47 -1.34 5.81
N PHE A 181 27.05 -0.96 4.67
CA PHE A 181 26.41 -0.41 3.48
C PHE A 181 26.88 -1.11 2.20
#